data_AF-A0A8H6D922-F1
#
_entry.id   AF-A0A8H6D922-F1
#
_cell.length_a   1.000
_cell.length_b   1.000
_cell.length_c   1.000
_cell.angle_alpha   90.00
_cell.angle_beta   90.00
_cell.angle_gamma   90.00
#
_symmetry.space_group_name_H-M   'P 1'
#
loop_
_entity.id
_entity.type
_entity.pdbx_description
1 polymer ?
#
loop_
_entity_poly.entity_id
_entity_poly.type
_entity_poly.pdbx_seq_one_letter_code
_entity_poly.pdbx_strand_id
1 'polypeptide(L)'
;MGIQIVKEGQPCDYLAAPAVVCTVKFLRALARGPTVISSTFVDQTLDKGTLLDVEDFILKDKEAVKRHNMVLETSVARTKANRGKLLVGVPIYCTEKTRNDPDNYKAIAEANSAIFNIYRARNGTTIRPTTAEEGGNAPPEPVYLLSSTRPDEKPLWEKFCDMAYKANMEPRIVPPDWLLDVAMAQQVRFDKKCLAEKFYENAQ
;
A
#
# COMPACT_ATOMS: atom_id res chain seq x y z
N MET A 1 29.86 -11.59 13.04
CA MET A 1 28.40 -11.31 13.08
C MET A 1 27.79 -11.32 11.68
N GLY A 2 28.43 -10.75 10.65
CA GLY A 2 27.94 -10.91 9.27
C GLY A 2 26.62 -10.19 8.94
N ILE A 3 26.17 -9.30 9.82
CA ILE A 3 24.94 -8.52 9.66
C ILE A 3 25.30 -7.13 9.14
N GLN A 4 24.63 -6.69 8.08
CA GLN A 4 24.74 -5.34 7.54
C GLN A 4 23.41 -4.60 7.71
N ILE A 5 23.43 -3.45 8.40
CA ILE A 5 22.28 -2.56 8.48
C ILE A 5 22.28 -1.69 7.23
N VAL A 6 21.20 -1.75 6.45
CA VAL A 6 21.04 -0.95 5.25
C VAL A 6 20.18 0.28 5.51
N LYS A 7 20.41 1.33 4.72
CA LYS A 7 19.58 2.54 4.75
C LYS A 7 18.21 2.26 4.13
N GLU A 8 17.22 3.08 4.50
CA GLU A 8 15.90 3.03 3.88
C GLU A 8 16.02 3.14 2.34
N GLY A 9 15.26 2.32 1.63
CA GLY A 9 15.30 2.31 0.17
C GLY A 9 16.39 1.41 -0.44
N GLN A 10 17.30 0.82 0.34
CA GLN A 10 18.23 -0.23 -0.15
C GLN A 10 17.61 -1.63 -0.09
N PRO A 11 18.01 -2.57 -0.95
CA PRO A 11 17.61 -3.97 -0.83
C PRO A 11 17.98 -4.53 0.56
N CYS A 12 17.09 -5.32 1.15
CA CYS A 12 17.34 -6.04 2.39
C CYS A 12 16.78 -7.45 2.29
N ASP A 13 17.48 -8.40 2.88
CA ASP A 13 17.03 -9.79 2.98
C ASP A 13 16.05 -9.98 4.13
N TYR A 14 16.25 -9.21 5.20
CA TYR A 14 15.48 -9.29 6.43
C TYR A 14 14.91 -7.92 6.84
N LEU A 15 13.70 -7.94 7.38
CA LEU A 15 13.07 -6.82 8.06
C LEU A 15 12.86 -7.19 9.52
N ALA A 16 13.64 -6.59 10.41
CA ALA A 16 13.49 -6.80 11.85
C ALA A 16 12.46 -5.82 12.44
N ALA A 17 11.43 -6.34 13.11
CA ALA A 17 10.37 -5.53 13.74
C ALA A 17 9.85 -6.20 15.02
N PRO A 18 9.42 -5.43 16.03
CA PRO A 18 8.83 -5.99 17.26
C PRO A 18 7.41 -6.54 17.05
N ALA A 19 6.69 -6.00 16.07
CA ALA A 19 5.31 -6.35 15.73
C ALA A 19 5.01 -5.94 14.29
N VAL A 20 3.92 -6.45 13.72
CA VAL A 20 3.46 -6.02 12.40
C VAL A 20 2.80 -4.65 12.54
N VAL A 21 3.39 -3.63 11.89
CA VAL A 21 2.98 -2.23 12.04
C VAL A 21 2.76 -1.57 10.69
N CYS A 22 1.69 -0.79 10.55
CA CYS A 22 1.38 -0.02 9.33
C CYS A 22 2.21 1.26 9.20
N THR A 23 3.52 1.18 9.42
CA THR A 23 4.44 2.31 9.21
C THR A 23 4.91 2.35 7.76
N VAL A 24 5.29 3.53 7.28
CA VAL A 24 5.85 3.71 5.93
C VAL A 24 7.07 2.82 5.72
N LYS A 25 7.98 2.76 6.70
CA LYS A 25 9.19 1.94 6.63
C LYS A 25 8.85 0.45 6.47
N PHE A 26 7.91 -0.04 7.27
CA PHE A 26 7.50 -1.45 7.22
C PHE A 26 6.88 -1.78 5.86
N LEU A 27 5.92 -0.99 5.38
CA LEU A 27 5.20 -1.26 4.13
C LEU A 27 6.10 -1.12 2.89
N ARG A 28 7.03 -0.15 2.88
CA ARG A 28 8.01 0.00 1.80
C ARG A 28 9.01 -1.15 1.75
N ALA A 29 9.49 -1.58 2.92
CA ALA A 29 10.39 -2.72 3.00
C ALA A 29 9.66 -4.01 2.59
N LEU A 30 8.44 -4.23 3.11
CA LEU A 30 7.61 -5.39 2.80
C LEU A 30 7.37 -5.54 1.30
N ALA A 31 7.17 -4.44 0.56
CA ALA A 31 6.97 -4.45 -0.90
C ALA A 31 8.14 -5.03 -1.70
N ARG A 32 9.29 -5.29 -1.08
CA ARG A 32 10.45 -5.96 -1.70
C ARG A 32 10.54 -7.45 -1.37
N GLY A 33 9.68 -7.93 -0.48
CA GLY A 33 9.62 -9.32 -0.05
C GLY A 33 10.75 -9.78 0.87
N PRO A 34 11.30 -8.95 1.80
CA PRO A 34 12.23 -9.46 2.80
C PRO A 34 11.53 -10.47 3.72
N THR A 35 12.30 -11.37 4.32
CA THR A 35 11.80 -12.20 5.40
C THR A 35 11.64 -11.33 6.66
N VAL A 36 10.45 -11.33 7.25
CA VAL A 36 10.16 -10.48 8.42
C VAL A 36 10.46 -11.25 9.69
N ILE A 37 11.33 -10.69 10.53
CA ILE A 37 11.84 -11.32 11.75
C ILE A 37 11.60 -10.43 12.97
N SER A 38 11.59 -11.04 14.15
CA SER A 38 11.53 -10.34 15.43
C SER A 38 12.79 -9.50 15.63
N SER A 39 12.64 -8.27 16.12
CA SER A 39 13.77 -7.42 16.50
C SER A 39 14.67 -8.05 17.57
N THR A 40 14.13 -8.96 18.38
CA THR A 40 14.89 -9.71 19.40
C THR A 40 16.02 -10.56 18.81
N PHE A 41 16.00 -10.85 17.51
CA PHE A 41 17.10 -11.53 16.82
C PHE A 41 18.42 -10.76 16.96
N VAL A 42 18.36 -9.43 16.76
CA VAL A 42 19.55 -8.57 16.81
C VAL A 42 20.11 -8.53 18.22
N ASP A 43 19.24 -8.33 19.21
CA ASP A 43 19.62 -8.27 20.63
C ASP A 43 20.26 -9.58 21.09
N GLN A 44 19.60 -10.72 20.84
CA GLN A 44 20.11 -12.02 21.29
C GLN A 44 21.38 -12.47 20.57
N THR A 45 21.53 -12.09 19.29
CA THR A 45 22.76 -12.34 18.53
C THR A 45 23.92 -11.56 19.13
N LEU A 46 23.70 -10.29 19.49
CA LEU A 46 24.69 -9.44 20.17
C LEU A 46 25.07 -10.01 21.54
N ASP A 47 24.09 -10.40 22.35
CA ASP A 47 24.31 -10.91 23.71
C ASP A 47 25.11 -12.22 23.73
N LYS A 48 24.81 -13.14 22.79
CA LYS A 48 25.51 -14.43 22.70
C LYS A 48 26.85 -14.34 21.95
N GLY A 49 27.14 -13.22 21.31
CA GLY A 49 28.35 -13.03 20.48
C GLY A 49 28.46 -13.99 19.29
N THR A 50 27.36 -14.63 18.90
CA THR A 50 27.30 -15.64 17.83
C THR A 50 26.05 -15.42 16.98
N LEU A 51 26.18 -15.68 15.67
CA LEU A 51 25.06 -15.54 14.75
C LEU A 51 24.04 -16.65 15.00
N LEU A 52 22.83 -16.26 15.40
CA LEU A 52 21.72 -17.18 15.61
C LEU A 52 21.06 -17.59 14.30
N ASP A 53 20.33 -18.70 14.33
CA ASP A 53 19.48 -19.09 13.21
C ASP A 53 18.32 -18.10 13.11
N VAL A 54 18.07 -17.60 11.90
CA VAL A 54 17.05 -16.59 11.63
C VAL A 54 15.64 -17.21 11.62
N GLU A 55 15.53 -18.49 11.26
CA GLU A 55 14.26 -19.21 11.19
C GLU A 55 13.57 -19.33 12.57
N ASP A 56 14.36 -19.28 13.65
CA ASP A 56 13.85 -19.24 15.02
C ASP A 56 13.19 -17.90 15.40
N PHE A 57 13.41 -16.86 14.59
CA PHE A 57 12.98 -15.50 14.86
C PHE A 57 11.97 -14.97 13.85
N ILE A 58 11.35 -15.81 13.01
CA ILE A 58 10.27 -15.37 12.11
C ILE A 58 9.17 -14.68 12.91
N LEU A 59 8.78 -13.47 12.49
CA LEU A 59 7.83 -12.64 13.22
C LEU A 59 6.43 -13.27 13.17
N LYS A 60 5.89 -13.62 14.34
CA LYS A 60 4.54 -14.19 14.51
C LYS A 60 3.67 -13.23 15.31
N ASP A 61 2.81 -12.49 14.62
CA ASP A 61 1.90 -11.50 15.23
C ASP A 61 0.43 -11.89 15.00
N LYS A 62 -0.15 -12.62 15.95
CA LYS A 62 -1.53 -13.13 15.85
C LYS A 62 -2.56 -11.99 15.85
N GLU A 63 -2.29 -10.91 16.57
CA GLU A 63 -3.20 -9.77 16.68
C GLU A 63 -3.27 -9.02 15.35
N ALA A 64 -2.12 -8.77 14.71
CA ALA A 64 -2.09 -8.14 13.40
C ALA A 64 -2.71 -9.02 12.31
N VAL A 65 -2.48 -10.34 12.36
CA VAL A 65 -3.11 -11.33 11.46
C VAL A 65 -4.63 -11.23 11.52
N LYS A 66 -5.19 -11.12 12.73
CA LYS A 66 -6.64 -10.94 12.94
C LYS A 66 -7.11 -9.56 12.46
N ARG A 67 -6.38 -8.49 12.79
CA ARG A 67 -6.74 -7.11 12.44
C ARG A 67 -6.79 -6.87 10.93
N HIS A 68 -5.82 -7.42 10.21
CA HIS A 68 -5.67 -7.24 8.75
C HIS A 68 -6.23 -8.40 7.93
N ASN A 69 -6.82 -9.41 8.61
CA ASN A 69 -7.31 -10.64 7.99
C ASN A 69 -6.32 -11.22 6.97
N MET A 70 -5.07 -11.43 7.43
CA MET A 70 -3.96 -11.86 6.58
C MET A 70 -3.00 -12.78 7.32
N VAL A 71 -2.12 -13.45 6.59
CA VAL A 71 -0.97 -14.17 7.15
C VAL A 71 0.30 -13.55 6.59
N LEU A 72 1.20 -13.10 7.46
CA LEU A 72 2.40 -12.34 7.06
C LEU A 72 3.29 -13.12 6.09
N GLU A 73 3.51 -14.41 6.34
CA GLU A 73 4.25 -15.30 5.44
C GLU A 73 3.63 -15.36 4.05
N THR A 74 2.30 -15.38 3.96
CA THR A 74 1.58 -15.33 2.68
C THR A 74 1.79 -13.99 1.99
N SER A 75 1.77 -12.86 2.72
CA SER A 75 2.09 -11.56 2.15
C SER A 75 3.50 -11.52 1.55
N VAL A 76 4.51 -12.00 2.31
CA VAL A 76 5.90 -12.08 1.83
C VAL A 76 6.01 -12.98 0.60
N ALA A 77 5.35 -14.14 0.60
CA ALA A 77 5.35 -15.06 -0.53
C ALA A 77 4.74 -14.40 -1.79
N ARG A 78 3.62 -13.67 -1.65
CA ARG A 78 3.01 -12.90 -2.75
C ARG A 78 3.95 -11.83 -3.27
N THR A 79 4.64 -11.10 -2.39
CA THR A 79 5.61 -10.09 -2.84
C THR A 79 6.75 -10.70 -3.63
N LYS A 80 7.31 -11.82 -3.16
CA LYS A 80 8.38 -12.55 -3.87
C LYS A 80 7.90 -13.01 -5.24
N ALA A 81 6.69 -13.57 -5.32
CA ALA A 81 6.08 -13.98 -6.59
C ALA A 81 5.85 -12.80 -7.55
N ASN A 82 5.38 -11.67 -7.02
CA ASN A 82 5.05 -10.48 -7.81
C ASN A 82 6.27 -9.56 -8.02
N ARG A 83 7.43 -9.82 -7.40
CA ARG A 83 8.65 -8.99 -7.48
C ARG A 83 8.39 -7.51 -7.15
N GLY A 84 7.54 -7.24 -6.15
CA GLY A 84 7.16 -5.88 -5.74
C GLY A 84 6.26 -5.11 -6.73
N LYS A 85 5.65 -5.83 -7.68
CA LYS A 85 4.77 -5.27 -8.73
C LYS A 85 3.29 -5.40 -8.39
N LEU A 86 2.93 -5.23 -7.12
CA LEU A 86 1.55 -5.44 -6.64
C LEU A 86 0.52 -4.54 -7.36
N LEU A 87 0.90 -3.27 -7.60
CA LEU A 87 0.04 -2.23 -8.16
C LEU A 87 0.61 -1.67 -9.46
N VAL A 88 1.34 -2.48 -10.25
CA VAL A 88 1.95 -2.02 -11.50
C VAL A 88 0.93 -1.33 -12.39
N GLY A 89 1.24 -0.09 -12.77
CA GLY A 89 0.43 0.70 -13.70
C GLY A 89 -0.86 1.25 -13.12
N VAL A 90 -1.26 0.85 -11.91
CA VAL A 90 -2.49 1.31 -11.27
C VAL A 90 -2.35 2.79 -10.88
N PRO A 91 -3.18 3.69 -11.42
CA PRO A 91 -3.15 5.09 -11.02
C PRO A 91 -3.85 5.27 -9.67
N ILE A 92 -3.15 5.90 -8.74
CA ILE A 92 -3.62 6.24 -7.41
C ILE A 92 -3.46 7.74 -7.21
N TYR A 93 -4.58 8.39 -6.95
CA TYR A 93 -4.65 9.78 -6.58
C TYR A 93 -4.85 9.92 -5.08
N CYS A 94 -4.36 10.99 -4.49
CA CYS A 94 -4.58 11.29 -3.08
C CYS A 94 -4.98 12.76 -2.92
N THR A 95 -6.01 13.05 -2.13
CA THR A 95 -6.35 14.44 -1.82
C THR A 95 -5.23 15.09 -0.99
N GLU A 96 -4.99 16.38 -1.22
CA GLU A 96 -3.90 17.10 -0.54
C GLU A 96 -4.09 17.16 0.99
N LYS A 97 -5.34 17.25 1.44
CA LYS A 97 -5.69 17.47 2.86
C LYS A 97 -6.04 16.18 3.60
N THR A 98 -5.49 15.05 3.15
CA THR A 98 -5.66 13.77 3.83
C THR A 98 -5.15 13.82 5.28
N ARG A 99 -5.62 12.88 6.10
CA ARG A 99 -5.31 12.83 7.55
C ARG A 99 -3.79 12.78 7.85
N ASN A 100 -3.04 12.07 7.02
CA ASN A 100 -1.58 11.96 7.12
C ASN A 100 -0.95 12.63 5.90
N ASP A 101 0.35 12.93 6.00
CA ASP A 101 1.13 13.48 4.89
C ASP A 101 0.97 12.63 3.61
N PRO A 102 0.47 13.21 2.49
CA PRO A 102 0.36 12.51 1.22
C PRO A 102 1.65 11.85 0.72
N ASP A 103 2.81 12.39 1.07
CA ASP A 103 4.11 11.83 0.68
C ASP A 103 4.36 10.44 1.31
N ASN A 104 3.75 10.16 2.46
CA ASN A 104 3.80 8.82 3.07
C ASN A 104 3.05 7.79 2.22
N TYR A 105 1.86 8.16 1.73
CA TYR A 105 1.08 7.29 0.84
C TYR A 105 1.75 7.13 -0.52
N LYS A 106 2.34 8.20 -1.05
CA LYS A 106 3.17 8.16 -2.26
C LYS A 106 4.28 7.12 -2.13
N ALA A 107 5.05 7.20 -1.05
CA ALA A 107 6.17 6.30 -0.83
C ALA A 107 5.75 4.82 -0.75
N ILE A 108 4.58 4.53 -0.18
CA ILE A 108 4.01 3.17 -0.11
C ILE A 108 3.50 2.72 -1.49
N ALA A 109 2.76 3.58 -2.20
CA ALA A 109 2.19 3.28 -3.50
C ALA A 109 3.29 3.00 -4.54
N GLU A 110 4.30 3.87 -4.62
CA GLU A 110 5.43 3.73 -5.55
C GLU A 110 6.31 2.53 -5.21
N ALA A 111 6.49 2.20 -3.92
CA ALA A 111 7.19 0.97 -3.52
C ALA A 111 6.48 -0.30 -4.01
N ASN A 112 5.18 -0.24 -4.26
CA ASN A 112 4.36 -1.30 -4.84
C ASN A 112 4.12 -1.11 -6.35
N SER A 113 4.89 -0.24 -7.01
CA SER A 113 4.86 0.05 -8.45
C SER A 113 3.60 0.77 -8.97
N ALA A 114 2.81 1.40 -8.10
CA ALA A 114 1.70 2.24 -8.51
C ALA A 114 2.19 3.58 -9.10
N ILE A 115 1.34 4.20 -9.92
CA ILE A 115 1.50 5.59 -10.34
C ILE A 115 0.77 6.47 -9.32
N PHE A 116 1.47 7.40 -8.66
CA PHE A 116 0.87 8.22 -7.60
C PHE A 116 0.84 9.70 -7.95
N ASN A 117 -0.30 10.37 -7.73
CA ASN A 117 -0.46 11.81 -7.95
C ASN A 117 -1.29 12.49 -6.85
N ILE A 118 -0.99 13.75 -6.54
CA ILE A 118 -1.83 14.56 -5.66
C ILE A 118 -2.99 15.16 -6.46
N TYR A 119 -4.22 14.96 -5.98
CA TYR A 119 -5.43 15.48 -6.60
C TYR A 119 -5.89 16.78 -5.94
N ARG A 120 -6.03 17.82 -6.77
CA ARG A 120 -6.44 19.17 -6.36
C ARG A 120 -7.61 19.71 -7.19
N ALA A 121 -8.18 18.90 -8.08
CA ALA A 121 -9.16 19.31 -9.08
C ALA A 121 -8.73 20.55 -9.92
N ARG A 122 -7.43 20.64 -10.24
CA ARG A 122 -6.84 21.68 -11.09
C ARG A 122 -6.31 21.07 -12.40
N ASN A 123 -6.21 21.90 -13.45
CA ASN A 123 -5.67 21.52 -14.75
C ASN A 123 -4.24 20.95 -14.58
N GLY A 124 -3.99 19.76 -15.12
CA GLY A 124 -2.68 19.07 -15.07
C GLY A 124 -2.63 17.82 -14.18
N THR A 125 -3.69 17.52 -13.42
CA THR A 125 -3.82 16.25 -12.67
C THR A 125 -4.57 15.15 -13.46
N THR A 126 -4.80 15.41 -14.75
CA THR A 126 -5.68 14.61 -15.61
C THR A 126 -5.05 13.30 -16.04
N ILE A 127 -5.80 12.21 -15.89
CA ILE A 127 -5.50 10.92 -16.52
C ILE A 127 -5.48 11.15 -18.04
N ARG A 128 -4.54 10.53 -18.76
CA ARG A 128 -4.54 10.58 -20.22
C ARG A 128 -5.85 9.96 -20.73
N PRO A 129 -6.64 10.69 -21.53
CA PRO A 129 -7.82 10.10 -22.15
C PRO A 129 -7.42 8.89 -22.98
N THR A 130 -8.16 7.80 -22.84
CA THR A 130 -7.99 6.57 -23.63
C THR A 130 -9.39 6.10 -23.99
N THR A 131 -9.60 5.73 -25.24
CA THR A 131 -10.88 5.19 -25.72
C THR A 131 -10.98 3.70 -25.44
N ALA A 132 -12.20 3.15 -25.43
CA ALA A 132 -12.41 1.71 -25.29
C ALA A 132 -11.71 0.92 -26.41
N GLU A 133 -11.70 1.45 -27.63
CA GLU A 133 -11.03 0.83 -28.78
C GLU A 133 -9.51 0.80 -28.61
N GLU A 134 -8.90 1.89 -28.15
CA GLU A 134 -7.47 1.96 -27.83
C GLU A 134 -7.08 1.04 -26.67
N GLY A 135 -8.00 0.83 -25.71
CA GLY A 135 -7.89 -0.15 -24.63
C GLY A 135 -8.20 -1.59 -25.04
N GLY A 136 -8.32 -1.87 -26.35
CA GLY A 136 -8.60 -3.22 -26.86
C GLY A 136 -9.98 -3.75 -26.50
N ASN A 137 -10.96 -2.87 -26.24
CA ASN A 137 -12.30 -3.17 -25.74
C ASN A 137 -12.32 -3.98 -24.42
N ALA A 138 -11.23 -3.92 -23.64
CA ALA A 138 -11.22 -4.47 -22.31
C ALA A 138 -12.13 -3.66 -21.36
N PRO A 139 -12.66 -4.28 -20.29
CA PRO A 139 -13.34 -3.55 -19.23
C PRO A 139 -12.46 -2.41 -18.69
N PRO A 140 -13.04 -1.24 -18.35
CA PRO A 140 -12.30 -0.12 -17.78
C PRO A 140 -11.43 -0.53 -16.59
N GLU A 141 -10.14 -0.17 -16.64
CA GLU A 141 -9.24 -0.41 -15.50
C GLU A 141 -9.56 0.55 -14.35
N PRO A 142 -9.34 0.14 -13.10
CA PRO A 142 -9.65 0.97 -11.95
C PRO A 142 -8.64 2.10 -11.74
N VAL A 143 -9.14 3.26 -11.33
CA VAL A 143 -8.35 4.39 -10.82
C VAL A 143 -8.83 4.76 -9.43
N TYR A 144 -7.89 4.87 -8.49
CA TYR A 144 -8.21 5.07 -7.08
C TYR A 144 -8.03 6.54 -6.68
N LEU A 145 -8.94 7.04 -5.84
CA LEU A 145 -8.75 8.29 -5.10
C LEU A 145 -8.74 7.97 -3.61
N LEU A 146 -7.60 8.17 -2.96
CA LEU A 146 -7.45 8.16 -1.50
C LEU A 146 -8.04 9.46 -0.97
N SER A 147 -9.18 9.36 -0.29
CA SER A 147 -9.91 10.51 0.22
C SER A 147 -10.77 10.14 1.43
N SER A 148 -11.18 11.16 2.19
CA SER A 148 -12.06 11.04 3.34
C SER A 148 -13.43 11.69 3.08
N THR A 149 -14.40 11.46 3.97
CA THR A 149 -15.73 12.11 3.93
C THR A 149 -15.74 13.55 4.43
N ARG A 150 -14.56 14.17 4.61
CA ARG A 150 -14.47 15.56 5.06
C ARG A 150 -15.14 16.52 4.06
N PRO A 151 -15.79 17.59 4.55
CA PRO A 151 -16.51 18.54 3.69
C PRO A 151 -15.62 19.22 2.63
N ASP A 152 -14.32 19.37 2.89
CA ASP A 152 -13.36 19.97 1.96
C ASP A 152 -12.87 19.00 0.87
N GLU A 153 -13.10 17.69 1.04
CA GLU A 153 -12.70 16.66 0.08
C GLU A 153 -13.85 16.16 -0.79
N LYS A 154 -15.07 16.04 -0.25
CA LYS A 154 -16.24 15.56 -1.01
C LYS A 154 -16.50 16.28 -2.34
N PRO A 155 -16.36 17.63 -2.44
CA PRO A 155 -16.55 18.33 -3.72
C PRO A 155 -15.54 17.94 -4.81
N LEU A 156 -14.42 17.30 -4.45
CA LEU A 156 -13.41 16.82 -5.39
C LEU A 156 -13.82 15.50 -6.06
N TRP A 157 -14.74 14.74 -5.44
CA TRP A 157 -15.12 13.39 -5.88
C TRP A 157 -15.81 13.39 -7.23
N GLU A 158 -16.77 14.28 -7.44
CA GLU A 158 -17.51 14.41 -8.70
C GLU A 158 -16.56 14.70 -9.87
N LYS A 159 -15.65 15.67 -9.69
CA LYS A 159 -14.65 16.03 -10.69
C LYS A 159 -13.65 14.92 -10.96
N PHE A 160 -13.32 14.11 -9.95
CA PHE A 160 -12.46 12.94 -10.10
C PHE A 160 -13.17 11.85 -10.90
N CYS A 161 -14.44 11.57 -10.61
CA CYS A 161 -15.24 10.62 -11.37
C CYS A 161 -15.36 11.04 -12.84
N ASP A 162 -15.67 12.30 -13.12
CA ASP A 162 -15.72 12.83 -14.48
C ASP A 162 -14.40 12.65 -15.23
N MET A 163 -13.27 12.90 -14.54
CA MET A 163 -11.94 12.69 -15.10
C MET A 163 -11.67 11.22 -15.42
N ALA A 164 -12.05 10.29 -14.53
CA ALA A 164 -11.88 8.85 -14.73
C ALA A 164 -12.73 8.35 -15.91
N TYR A 165 -14.00 8.74 -15.97
CA TYR A 165 -14.89 8.32 -17.06
C TYR A 165 -14.44 8.86 -18.42
N LYS A 166 -13.97 10.11 -18.49
CA LYS A 166 -13.37 10.68 -19.71
C LYS A 166 -12.12 9.94 -20.17
N ALA A 167 -11.45 9.23 -19.26
CA ALA A 167 -10.30 8.40 -19.55
C ALA A 167 -10.62 6.90 -19.69
N ASN A 168 -11.91 6.53 -19.78
CA ASN A 168 -12.36 5.14 -19.84
C ASN A 168 -11.82 4.28 -18.68
N MET A 169 -11.83 4.84 -17.47
CA MET A 169 -11.44 4.16 -16.23
C MET A 169 -12.60 4.06 -15.25
N GLU A 170 -12.54 3.08 -14.35
CA GLU A 170 -13.50 2.90 -13.26
C GLU A 170 -13.04 3.70 -12.02
N PRO A 171 -13.72 4.81 -11.64
CA PRO A 171 -13.34 5.56 -10.44
C PRO A 171 -13.67 4.79 -9.16
N ARG A 172 -12.68 4.70 -8.27
CA ARG A 172 -12.82 4.08 -6.94
C ARG A 172 -12.34 5.02 -5.85
N ILE A 173 -13.26 5.67 -5.15
CA ILE A 173 -12.94 6.57 -4.04
C ILE A 173 -12.90 5.75 -2.76
N VAL A 174 -11.73 5.68 -2.13
CA VAL A 174 -11.43 4.78 -1.00
C VAL A 174 -10.73 5.54 0.13
N PRO A 175 -10.85 5.12 1.40
CA PRO A 175 -10.07 5.71 2.48
C PRO A 175 -8.58 5.39 2.29
N PRO A 176 -7.66 6.22 2.82
CA PRO A 176 -6.23 5.92 2.77
C PRO A 176 -5.87 4.56 3.40
N ASP A 177 -6.65 4.10 4.39
CA ASP A 177 -6.54 2.78 5.02
C ASP A 177 -6.59 1.62 4.02
N TRP A 178 -7.30 1.78 2.89
CA TRP A 178 -7.34 0.78 1.84
C TRP A 178 -5.95 0.50 1.26
N LEU A 179 -5.15 1.55 1.00
CA LEU A 179 -3.79 1.37 0.48
C LEU A 179 -2.90 0.68 1.51
N LEU A 180 -3.09 1.00 2.80
CA LEU A 180 -2.34 0.36 3.89
C LEU A 180 -2.68 -1.13 3.98
N ASP A 181 -3.96 -1.50 3.89
CA ASP A 181 -4.38 -2.91 3.91
C ASP A 181 -3.86 -3.69 2.70
N VAL A 182 -4.00 -3.12 1.50
CA VAL A 182 -3.50 -3.73 0.25
C VAL A 182 -2.00 -3.96 0.31
N ALA A 183 -1.24 -2.95 0.75
CA ALA A 183 0.21 -3.05 0.89
C ALA A 183 0.62 -4.05 1.99
N MET A 184 -0.15 -4.16 3.08
CA MET A 184 0.13 -5.07 4.17
C MET A 184 -0.16 -6.54 3.79
N ALA A 185 -1.30 -6.77 3.13
CA ALA A 185 -1.73 -8.10 2.67
C ALA A 185 -1.03 -8.56 1.37
N GLN A 186 -0.31 -7.64 0.71
CA GLN A 186 0.33 -7.83 -0.59
C GLN A 186 -0.63 -8.44 -1.62
N GLN A 187 -1.86 -7.93 -1.62
CA GLN A 187 -2.96 -8.39 -2.44
C GLN A 187 -3.91 -7.23 -2.72
N VAL A 188 -4.27 -7.02 -3.99
CA VAL A 188 -5.30 -6.04 -4.34
C VAL A 188 -6.65 -6.56 -3.87
N ARG A 189 -7.16 -5.95 -2.80
CA ARG A 189 -8.44 -6.28 -2.18
C ARG A 189 -9.37 -5.10 -2.37
N PHE A 190 -10.33 -5.24 -3.28
CA PHE A 190 -11.36 -4.22 -3.47
C PHE A 190 -12.73 -4.85 -3.28
N ASP A 191 -13.51 -4.27 -2.39
CA ASP A 191 -14.93 -4.54 -2.19
C ASP A 191 -15.66 -3.19 -2.14
N LYS A 192 -16.94 -3.16 -2.51
CA LYS A 192 -17.75 -1.94 -2.41
C LYS A 192 -17.76 -1.36 -0.99
N LYS A 193 -17.57 -2.17 0.05
CA LYS A 193 -17.41 -1.73 1.45
C LYS A 193 -16.18 -0.84 1.69
N CYS A 194 -15.17 -0.96 0.84
CA CYS A 194 -13.98 -0.11 0.88
C CYS A 194 -14.22 1.28 0.29
N LEU A 195 -15.37 1.54 -0.34
CA LEU A 195 -15.69 2.88 -0.82
C LEU A 195 -15.79 3.84 0.37
N ALA A 196 -15.21 5.03 0.25
CA ALA A 196 -15.12 5.99 1.35
C ALA A 196 -16.49 6.26 2.01
N GLU A 197 -17.55 6.42 1.21
CA GLU A 197 -18.92 6.58 1.71
C GLU A 197 -19.31 5.49 2.71
N LYS A 198 -19.19 4.22 2.29
CA LYS A 198 -19.59 3.06 3.10
C LYS A 198 -18.62 2.78 4.24
N PHE A 199 -17.34 3.03 4.03
CA PHE A 199 -16.33 2.78 5.04
C PHE A 199 -16.54 3.65 6.29
N TYR A 200 -16.83 4.94 6.08
CA TYR A 200 -17.05 5.87 7.20
C TYR A 200 -18.46 5.76 7.80
N GLU A 201 -19.47 5.31 7.03
CA GLU A 201 -20.80 4.99 7.57
C GLU A 201 -20.76 3.82 8.57
N ASN A 202 -19.94 2.79 8.31
CA ASN A 202 -19.81 1.62 9.18
C ASN A 202 -18.83 1.82 10.37
N ALA A 203 -18.12 2.96 10.40
CA ALA A 203 -17.15 3.28 11.44
C ALA A 203 -17.73 4.23 12.52
N GLN A 204 -18.98 4.66 12.37
CA GLN A 204 -19.78 5.40 13.35
C GLN A 204 -20.68 4.44 14.14
#